data_AF-A0A376W3J1-F1
#
_entry.id   AF-A0A376W3J1-F1
#
_cell.length_a   1.000
_cell.length_b   1.000
_cell.length_c   1.000
_cell.angle_alpha   90.00
_cell.angle_beta   90.00
_cell.angle_gamma   90.00
#
_symmetry.space_group_name_H-M   'P 1'
#
loop_
_entity.id
_entity.type
_entity.pdbx_description
1 polymer ?
#
loop_
_entity_poly.entity_id
_entity_poly.type
_entity_poly.pdbx_seq_one_letter_code
_entity_poly.pdbx_strand_id
1 'polypeptide(L)' 'MDVSFSVASYLQDHLCPQLIGRDAHRIEDIWQFFYKGAYWRRGPVTMSAISAVDMALWDIKAKAANMPLTSYSAARLVKG' A
#
# COMPACT_ATOMS: atom_id res chain seq x y z
N MET A 1 -9.88 -5.36 -22.01
CA MET A 1 -10.05 -5.56 -20.56
C MET A 1 -9.23 -4.49 -19.89
N ASP A 2 -9.87 -3.52 -19.24
CA ASP A 2 -9.19 -2.34 -18.69
C ASP A 2 -8.19 -2.77 -17.61
N VAL A 3 -6.96 -2.22 -17.66
CA VAL A 3 -5.89 -2.59 -16.73
C VAL A 3 -6.30 -2.31 -15.29
N SER A 4 -7.15 -1.31 -15.06
CA SER A 4 -7.67 -0.94 -13.73
C SER A 4 -8.57 -2.03 -13.15
N PHE A 5 -9.33 -2.73 -13.98
CA PHE A 5 -10.18 -3.85 -13.53
C PHE A 5 -9.33 -5.04 -13.07
N SER A 6 -8.25 -5.35 -13.79
CA SER A 6 -7.30 -6.40 -13.41
C SER A 6 -6.58 -6.08 -12.10
N VAL A 7 -6.24 -4.81 -11.87
CA VAL A 7 -5.63 -4.37 -10.60
C VAL A 7 -6.63 -4.47 -9.46
N ALA A 8 -7.87 -4.02 -9.65
CA ALA A 8 -8.91 -4.04 -8.63
C ALA A 8 -9.30 -5.47 -8.21
N SER A 9 -9.53 -6.38 -9.16
CA SER A 9 -9.79 -7.80 -8.86
C SER A 9 -8.59 -8.44 -8.16
N TYR A 10 -7.37 -8.19 -8.62
CA TYR A 10 -6.18 -8.72 -7.95
C TYR A 10 -6.07 -8.24 -6.49
N LEU A 11 -6.38 -6.97 -6.23
CA LEU A 11 -6.42 -6.40 -4.89
C LEU A 11 -7.48 -7.08 -4.02
N GLN A 12 -8.72 -7.14 -4.51
CA GLN A 12 -9.85 -7.60 -3.72
C GLN A 12 -9.81 -9.10 -3.46
N ASP A 13 -9.39 -9.88 -4.45
CA ASP A 13 -9.41 -11.34 -4.39
C ASP A 13 -8.15 -11.94 -3.75
N HIS A 14 -7.00 -11.24 -3.82
CA HIS A 14 -5.72 -11.77 -3.33
C HIS A 14 -5.06 -10.93 -2.23
N LEU A 15 -4.98 -9.60 -2.35
CA LEU A 15 -4.27 -8.78 -1.36
C LEU A 15 -5.13 -8.50 -0.12
N CYS A 16 -6.39 -8.10 -0.29
CA CYS A 16 -7.28 -7.74 0.80
C CYS A 16 -7.44 -8.86 1.84
N PRO A 17 -7.71 -10.13 1.47
CA PRO A 17 -7.83 -11.21 2.45
C PRO A 17 -6.55 -11.45 3.26
N GLN A 18 -5.38 -11.20 2.67
CA GLN A 18 -4.09 -11.34 3.34
C GLN A 18 -3.78 -10.19 4.31
N LEU A 19 -4.49 -9.07 4.17
CA LEU A 19 -4.39 -7.89 5.03
C LEU A 19 -5.36 -7.93 6.21
N ILE A 20 -6.47 -8.67 6.10
CA ILE A 20 -7.42 -8.82 7.21
C ILE A 20 -6.69 -9.44 8.41
N GLY A 21 -6.74 -8.75 9.55
CA GLY A 21 -6.07 -9.17 10.78
C GLY A 21 -4.61 -8.72 10.92
N ARG A 22 -4.03 -8.03 9.92
CA ARG A 22 -2.72 -7.41 10.04
C ARG A 22 -2.82 -5.98 10.57
N ASP A 23 -1.78 -5.57 11.29
CA ASP A 23 -1.64 -4.19 11.75
C ASP A 23 -1.27 -3.27 10.58
N ALA A 24 -2.16 -2.32 10.28
CA ALA A 24 -1.99 -1.32 9.22
C ALA A 24 -0.81 -0.37 9.47
N HIS A 25 -0.27 -0.29 10.69
CA HIS A 25 0.91 0.51 10.99
C HIS A 25 2.22 -0.11 10.49
N ARG A 26 2.22 -1.42 10.17
CA ARG A 26 3.40 -2.14 9.66
C ARG A 26 3.48 -2.10 8.13
N ILE A 27 3.41 -0.90 7.58
CA ILE A 27 3.39 -0.65 6.12
C ILE A 27 4.59 -1.31 5.42
N GLU A 28 5.79 -1.16 5.98
CA GLU A 28 7.02 -1.74 5.44
C GLU A 28 7.00 -3.28 5.41
N ASP A 29 6.51 -3.92 6.49
CA ASP A 29 6.38 -5.38 6.54
C ASP A 29 5.35 -5.90 5.53
N ILE A 30 4.23 -5.18 5.39
CA ILE A 30 3.19 -5.50 4.40
C ILE A 30 3.76 -5.37 2.98
N TRP A 31 4.49 -4.29 2.72
CA TRP A 31 5.13 -4.05 1.43
C TRP A 31 6.16 -5.13 1.11
N GLN A 32 7.04 -5.48 2.04
CA GLN A 32 8.03 -6.55 1.88
C GLN A 32 7.37 -7.92 1.68
N PHE A 33 6.29 -8.20 2.40
CA PHE A 33 5.53 -9.44 2.26
C PHE A 33 4.94 -9.57 0.84
N PHE A 34 4.30 -8.51 0.34
CA PHE A 34 3.78 -8.50 -1.02
C PHE A 34 4.87 -8.48 -2.07
N TYR A 35 5.95 -7.74 -1.88
CA TYR A 35 7.07 -7.67 -2.81
C TYR A 35 7.77 -9.03 -2.97
N LYS A 36 7.98 -9.75 -1.87
CA LYS A 36 8.54 -11.11 -1.88
C LYS A 36 7.56 -12.14 -2.45
N GLY A 37 6.26 -12.03 -2.14
CA GLY A 37 5.22 -12.88 -2.74
C GLY A 37 5.02 -12.63 -4.24
N ALA A 38 5.13 -11.37 -4.66
CA ALA A 38 5.04 -10.91 -6.04
C ALA A 38 6.28 -11.22 -6.87
N TYR A 39 7.36 -11.70 -6.26
CA TYR A 39 8.59 -12.09 -6.96
C TYR A 39 8.31 -13.06 -8.12
N TRP A 40 7.32 -13.94 -7.98
CA TRP A 40 6.88 -14.89 -9.00
C TRP A 40 5.97 -14.29 -10.09
N ARG A 41 5.42 -13.08 -9.88
CA ARG A 41 4.45 -12.40 -10.74
C ARG A 41 4.82 -10.93 -10.96
N ARG A 42 6.07 -10.67 -11.37
CA ARG A 42 6.58 -9.33 -11.75
C ARG A 42 5.89 -8.79 -13.02
N GLY A 43 4.62 -8.41 -12.88
CA GLY A 43 3.85 -7.71 -13.90
C GLY A 43 3.46 -6.30 -13.44
N PRO A 44 3.19 -5.38 -14.38
CA PRO A 44 2.79 -4.01 -14.07
C PRO A 44 1.54 -3.94 -13.18
N VAL A 45 0.62 -4.91 -13.34
CA VAL A 45 -0.61 -5.04 -12.53
C VAL A 45 -0.29 -5.22 -11.04
N THR A 46 0.68 -6.07 -10.70
CA THR A 46 1.05 -6.36 -9.31
C THR A 46 1.69 -5.14 -8.64
N MET A 47 2.54 -4.41 -9.35
CA MET A 47 3.17 -3.20 -8.82
C MET A 47 2.15 -2.07 -8.63
N SER A 48 1.23 -1.87 -9.57
CA SER A 48 0.13 -0.92 -9.42
C SER A 48 -0.77 -1.25 -8.23
N ALA A 49 -1.07 -2.53 -8.01
CA ALA A 49 -1.81 -2.99 -6.85
C ALA A 49 -1.07 -2.66 -5.53
N ILE A 50 0.21 -3.00 -5.43
CA ILE A 50 1.02 -2.73 -4.23
C ILE A 50 1.07 -1.23 -3.92
N SER A 51 1.30 -0.39 -4.93
CA SER A 51 1.30 1.07 -4.76
C SER A 51 -0.04 1.62 -4.31
N ALA A 52 -1.16 1.07 -4.80
CA ALA A 52 -2.50 1.47 -4.35
C ALA A 52 -2.74 1.14 -2.87
N VAL A 53 -2.29 -0.05 -2.41
CA VAL A 53 -2.36 -0.43 -0.99
C VAL A 53 -1.50 0.49 -0.13
N ASP A 54 -0.28 0.80 -0.58
CA ASP A 54 0.64 1.67 0.16
C ASP A 54 0.04 3.08 0.37
N MET A 55 -0.51 3.68 -0.68
CA MET A 55 -1.20 4.97 -0.58
C MET A 55 -2.38 4.92 0.41
N ALA A 56 -3.18 3.85 0.37
CA ALA A 56 -4.32 3.70 1.28
C ALA A 56 -3.88 3.54 2.74
N LEU A 57 -2.81 2.79 3.00
CA LEU A 57 -2.25 2.64 4.35
C LEU A 57 -1.66 3.96 4.87
N TRP A 58 -0.98 4.72 4.03
CA TRP A 58 -0.48 6.06 4.37
C TRP A 58 -1.60 7.05 4.65
N ASP A 59 -2.69 7.01 3.88
CA ASP A 59 -3.88 7.84 4.10
C ASP A 59 -4.55 7.50 5.45
N ILE A 60 -4.70 6.21 5.78
CA ILE A 60 -5.18 5.77 7.10
C ILE A 60 -4.26 6.28 8.22
N LYS A 61 -2.93 6.17 8.05
CA LYS A 61 -1.96 6.62 9.04
C LYS A 61 -2.00 8.14 9.23
N ALA A 62 -2.15 8.92 8.17
CA ALA A 62 -2.26 10.37 8.24
C ALA A 62 -3.57 10.80 8.92
N LYS A 63 -4.68 10.16 8.58
CA LYS A 63 -5.98 10.35 9.26
C LYS A 63 -5.89 10.00 10.74
N ALA A 64 -5.26 8.88 11.09
CA ALA A 64 -5.05 8.47 12.49
C ALA A 64 -4.13 9.43 13.25
N ALA A 65 -3.14 10.03 12.57
CA ALA A 65 -2.26 11.04 13.14
C ALA A 65 -2.91 12.43 13.25
N ASN A 66 -4.17 12.61 12.80
CA ASN A 66 -4.84 13.91 12.69
C ASN A 66 -3.99 14.97 11.98
N MET A 67 -3.10 14.54 11.08
CA MET A 67 -2.19 15.40 10.33
C MET A 67 -2.47 15.26 8.84
N PRO A 68 -2.59 16.37 8.10
CA PRO A 68 -2.64 16.31 6.65
C PRO A 68 -1.41 15.56 6.10
N LEU A 69 -1.58 14.70 5.09
CA LEU A 69 -0.48 13.99 4.42
C LEU A 69 0.64 14.96 3.97
N THR A 70 0.27 16.18 3.57
CA THR A 70 1.18 17.29 3.20
C THR A 70 2.06 17.75 4.36
N SER A 71 1.62 17.61 5.60
CA SER A 71 2.36 18.07 6.79
C SER A 71 3.37 17.04 7.29
N TYR A 72 3.11 15.73 7.09
CA TYR A 72 4.04 14.67 7.51
C TYR A 72 5.30 14.61 6.63
N SER A 73 5.17 14.83 5.32
CA SER A 73 6.33 14.89 4.42
C SER A 73 7.20 16.13 4.66
N ALA A 74 6.59 17.28 4.97
CA ALA A 74 7.29 18.50 5.32
C ALA A 74 8.05 18.39 6.65
N ALA A 75 7.51 17.70 7.66
CA ALA A 75 8.17 17.49 8.95
C ALA A 75 9.47 16.66 8.85
N ARG A 76 9.60 15.80 7.83
CA ARG A 76 10.81 15.01 7.59
C ARG A 76 11.92 15.79 6.88
N LEU A 77 11.61 16.88 6.19
CA LEU A 77 12.60 17.74 5.51
C LEU A 77 13.25 18.79 6.43
N VAL A 78 12.64 19.10 7.58
CA VAL A 78 13.16 20.09 8.53
C VAL A 78 14.14 19.47 9.55
N LYS A 79 14.23 18.14 9.63
CA LYS A 79 15.18 17.41 10.47
C LYS A 79 16.24 16.65 9.65
N GLY A 80 16.76 17.29 8.61
CA GLY A 80 17.97 16.89 7.89
C GLY A 80 19.15 17.75 8.29
#